data_AF-W9V2Z5-F1
#
_entry.id   AF-W9V2Z5-F1
#
_cell.length_a   1.000
_cell.length_b   1.000
_cell.length_c   1.000
_cell.angle_alpha   90.00
_cell.angle_beta   90.00
_cell.angle_gamma   90.00
#
_symmetry.space_group_name_H-M   'P 1'
#
loop_
_entity.id
_entity.type
_entity.pdbx_description
1 polymer ?
#
loop_
_entity_poly.entity_id
_entity_poly.type
_entity_poly.pdbx_seq_one_letter_code
_entity_poly.pdbx_strand_id
1 'polypeptide(L)'
;MSFKNQIDQFILEIGLINRVSVSLMILDWQAIDTVLLDMDGTLLDLHFDSYFWLEFLPTRYAQVHALEPSEAKQWLHERIKQEQGRLSWYCLDYWTEELGLPVAALKHEVAEKIGFRPNVPSFLKALKTSHKRSVIVTNAHPDSLNLKLERTGLASMVDAVISSHEFKVPKEDQAFWHALQEREPFSLREPC
;
A
#
# COMPACT_ATOMS: atom_id res chain seq x y z
N MET A 1 16.31 -2.39 -22.85
CA MET A 1 14.83 -2.36 -22.96
C MET A 1 14.41 -0.90 -22.92
N SER A 2 13.52 -0.43 -23.80
CA SER A 2 13.09 0.99 -23.79
C SER A 2 12.29 1.29 -22.51
N PHE A 3 12.25 2.57 -22.09
CA PHE A 3 11.42 3.04 -20.98
C PHE A 3 9.98 2.51 -21.11
N LYS A 4 9.36 2.74 -22.27
CA LYS A 4 8.03 2.24 -22.61
C LYS A 4 7.88 0.74 -22.37
N ASN A 5 8.83 -0.07 -22.83
CA ASN A 5 8.76 -1.53 -22.68
C ASN A 5 8.82 -1.97 -21.20
N GLN A 6 9.60 -1.30 -20.36
CA GLN A 6 9.69 -1.63 -18.93
C GLN A 6 8.39 -1.29 -18.18
N ILE A 7 7.77 -0.16 -18.53
CA ILE A 7 6.50 0.23 -17.94
C ILE A 7 5.36 -0.65 -18.43
N ASP A 8 5.28 -0.92 -19.74
CA ASP A 8 4.24 -1.78 -20.32
C ASP A 8 4.30 -3.20 -19.73
N GLN A 9 5.51 -3.73 -19.48
CA GLN A 9 5.68 -5.02 -18.81
C GLN A 9 5.16 -4.98 -17.35
N PHE A 10 5.49 -3.93 -16.60
CA PHE A 10 5.01 -3.79 -15.22
C PHE A 10 3.48 -3.67 -15.13
N ILE A 11 2.87 -2.90 -16.04
CA ILE A 11 1.41 -2.74 -16.11
C ILE A 11 0.72 -4.06 -16.45
N LEU A 12 1.28 -4.83 -17.40
CA LEU A 12 0.78 -6.17 -17.72
C LEU A 12 0.83 -7.09 -16.49
N GLU A 13 1.94 -7.08 -15.74
CA GLU A 13 2.11 -7.87 -14.52
C GLU A 13 1.10 -7.48 -13.43
N ILE A 14 0.75 -6.20 -13.27
CA ILE A 14 -0.31 -5.77 -12.34
C ILE A 14 -1.71 -6.16 -12.85
N GLY A 15 -2.01 -5.89 -14.12
CA GLY A 15 -3.33 -6.12 -14.72
C GLY A 15 -3.75 -7.60 -14.74
N LEU A 16 -2.81 -8.50 -15.06
CA LEU A 16 -3.02 -9.94 -15.05
C LEU A 16 -3.37 -10.48 -13.65
N ILE A 17 -2.84 -9.86 -12.60
CA ILE A 17 -3.06 -10.26 -11.20
C ILE A 17 -4.41 -9.74 -10.68
N ASN A 18 -4.83 -8.53 -11.07
CA ASN A 18 -6.08 -7.92 -10.60
C ASN A 18 -7.34 -8.32 -11.40
N ARG A 19 -7.23 -9.22 -12.40
CA ARG A 19 -8.32 -9.58 -13.34
C ARG A 19 -9.04 -8.38 -13.97
N VAL A 20 -8.36 -7.24 -14.05
CA VAL A 20 -8.85 -6.07 -14.79
C VAL A 20 -8.33 -6.22 -16.22
N SER A 21 -9.22 -6.18 -17.20
CA SER A 21 -8.81 -5.98 -18.59
C SER A 21 -8.17 -4.61 -18.70
N VAL A 22 -6.85 -4.54 -18.51
CA VAL A 22 -6.08 -3.39 -18.94
C VAL A 22 -6.07 -3.46 -20.45
N SER A 23 -7.01 -2.75 -21.08
CA SER A 23 -6.87 -2.46 -22.49
C SER A 23 -5.58 -1.64 -22.61
N LEU A 24 -4.51 -2.27 -23.11
CA LEU A 24 -3.32 -1.58 -23.62
C LEU A 24 -3.72 -0.80 -24.89
N MET A 25 -4.75 0.04 -24.81
CA MET A 25 -4.74 1.26 -25.59
C MET A 25 -3.51 2.01 -25.12
N ILE A 26 -2.48 1.96 -25.96
CA ILE A 26 -1.14 2.51 -25.77
C ILE A 26 -1.24 3.79 -24.93
N LEU A 27 -0.89 3.69 -23.64
CA LEU A 27 -0.79 4.86 -22.79
C LEU A 27 0.24 5.77 -23.44
N ASP A 28 -0.18 6.98 -23.79
CA ASP A 28 0.73 7.99 -24.29
C ASP A 28 1.55 8.51 -23.09
N TRP A 29 2.64 7.81 -22.80
CA TRP A 29 3.58 8.17 -21.75
C TRP A 29 4.16 9.58 -21.92
N GLN A 30 4.11 10.19 -23.10
CA GLN A 30 4.56 11.57 -23.26
C GLN A 30 3.58 12.56 -22.64
N ALA A 31 2.27 12.27 -22.68
CA ALA A 31 1.20 13.12 -22.17
C ALA A 31 0.93 12.99 -20.66
N ILE A 32 1.62 12.09 -19.96
CA ILE A 32 1.46 11.86 -18.52
C ILE A 32 2.56 12.60 -17.78
N ASP A 33 2.26 13.56 -16.91
CA ASP A 33 3.30 14.24 -16.12
C ASP A 33 3.52 13.60 -14.75
N THR A 34 2.46 13.07 -14.16
CA THR A 34 2.45 12.51 -12.80
C THR A 34 1.97 11.07 -12.80
N VAL A 35 2.67 10.22 -12.03
CA VAL A 35 2.30 8.82 -11.80
C VAL A 35 2.08 8.63 -10.29
N LEU A 36 0.82 8.42 -9.93
CA LEU A 36 0.42 8.06 -8.57
C LEU A 36 0.49 6.54 -8.41
N LEU A 37 1.23 6.08 -7.43
CA LEU A 37 1.53 4.66 -7.20
C LEU A 37 0.91 4.21 -5.89
N ASP A 38 0.10 3.16 -5.94
CA ASP A 38 -0.24 2.42 -4.74
C ASP A 38 0.97 1.62 -4.21
N MET A 39 0.99 1.24 -2.93
CA MET A 39 2.14 0.57 -2.31
C MET A 39 1.91 -0.93 -2.10
N ASP A 40 0.95 -1.30 -1.26
CA ASP A 40 0.76 -2.68 -0.78
C ASP A 40 0.00 -3.52 -1.82
N GLY A 41 0.62 -4.58 -2.31
CA GLY A 41 0.11 -5.36 -3.45
C GLY A 41 0.46 -4.77 -4.81
N THR A 42 1.04 -3.57 -4.86
CA THR A 42 1.44 -2.88 -6.10
C THR A 42 2.97 -2.79 -6.23
N LEU A 43 3.64 -2.13 -5.29
CA LEU A 43 5.11 -2.01 -5.24
C LEU A 43 5.73 -3.05 -4.32
N LEU A 44 5.09 -3.31 -3.19
CA LEU A 44 5.47 -4.32 -2.23
C LEU A 44 4.50 -5.49 -2.32
N ASP A 45 4.99 -6.70 -2.08
CA ASP A 45 4.10 -7.86 -2.00
C ASP A 45 3.23 -7.78 -0.73
N LEU A 46 2.11 -8.51 -0.72
CA LEU A 46 1.18 -8.53 0.42
C LEU A 46 1.59 -9.51 1.52
N HIS A 47 2.74 -10.19 1.41
CA HIS A 47 3.11 -11.28 2.33
C HIS A 47 3.29 -10.75 3.75
N PHE A 48 3.96 -9.61 3.92
CA PHE A 48 4.14 -8.98 5.23
C PHE A 48 2.82 -8.72 5.94
N ASP A 49 1.90 -7.96 5.33
CA ASP A 49 0.64 -7.61 5.97
C ASP A 49 -0.29 -8.80 6.13
N SER A 50 -0.37 -9.69 5.13
CA SER A 50 -1.22 -10.88 5.21
C SER A 50 -0.76 -11.81 6.32
N TYR A 51 0.53 -12.08 6.42
CA TYR A 51 1.08 -12.90 7.51
C TYR A 51 0.84 -12.25 8.87
N PHE A 52 1.09 -10.94 8.98
CA PHE A 52 0.89 -10.23 10.23
C PHE A 52 -0.54 -10.36 10.74
N TRP A 53 -1.52 -10.03 9.90
CA TRP A 53 -2.93 -9.97 10.30
C TRP A 53 -3.58 -11.35 10.45
N LEU A 54 -3.24 -12.32 9.60
CA LEU A 54 -3.94 -13.61 9.54
C LEU A 54 -3.29 -14.70 10.40
N GLU A 55 -2.01 -14.58 10.74
CA GLU A 55 -1.27 -15.62 11.46
C GLU A 55 -0.57 -15.08 12.72
N PHE A 56 0.25 -14.04 12.60
CA PHE A 56 1.08 -13.58 13.70
C PHE A 56 0.28 -12.89 14.81
N LEU A 57 -0.55 -11.90 14.47
CA LEU A 57 -1.33 -11.14 15.44
C LEU A 57 -2.36 -12.01 16.17
N PRO A 58 -3.14 -12.90 15.52
CA PRO A 58 -3.99 -13.86 16.22
C PRO A 58 -3.23 -14.70 17.25
N THR A 59 -2.04 -15.19 16.89
CA THR A 59 -1.20 -16.00 17.79
C THR A 59 -0.76 -15.19 19.00
N ARG A 60 -0.31 -13.95 18.80
CA ARG A 60 0.09 -13.03 19.88
C ARG A 60 -1.09 -12.67 20.79
N TYR A 61 -2.26 -12.42 20.20
CA TYR A 61 -3.48 -12.12 20.93
C TYR A 61 -3.93 -13.29 21.81
N ALA A 62 -3.94 -14.52 21.27
CA ALA A 62 -4.25 -15.72 22.04
C ALA A 62 -3.34 -15.90 23.27
N GLN A 63 -2.04 -15.66 23.09
CA GLN A 63 -1.05 -15.79 24.17
C GLN A 63 -1.27 -14.78 25.30
N VAL A 64 -1.53 -13.51 24.96
CA VAL A 64 -1.70 -12.43 25.96
C VAL A 64 -3.02 -12.57 26.71
N HIS A 65 -4.09 -12.99 26.01
CA HIS A 65 -5.43 -13.10 26.58
C HIS A 65 -5.79 -14.50 27.07
N ALA A 66 -4.84 -15.45 27.03
CA ALA A 66 -5.03 -16.85 27.43
C ALA A 66 -6.23 -17.52 26.73
N LEU A 67 -6.38 -17.29 25.42
CA LEU A 67 -7.42 -17.87 24.58
C LEU A 67 -6.87 -19.05 23.77
N GLU A 68 -7.77 -19.92 23.31
CA GLU A 68 -7.41 -20.91 22.29
C GLU A 68 -7.04 -20.22 20.97
N PRO A 69 -5.95 -20.62 20.27
CA PRO A 69 -5.50 -19.94 19.05
C PRO A 69 -6.56 -19.86 17.94
N SER A 70 -7.39 -20.90 17.82
CA SER A 70 -8.48 -20.93 16.83
C SER A 70 -9.59 -19.93 17.16
N GLU A 71 -9.93 -19.77 18.43
CA GLU A 71 -10.93 -18.80 18.91
C GLU A 71 -10.46 -17.37 18.67
N ALA A 72 -9.22 -17.06 19.07
CA ALA A 72 -8.60 -15.76 18.82
C ALA A 72 -8.56 -15.41 17.33
N LYS A 73 -8.20 -16.37 16.47
CA LYS A 73 -8.16 -16.17 15.01
C LYS A 73 -9.53 -15.91 14.43
N GLN A 74 -10.55 -16.67 14.82
CA GLN A 74 -11.91 -16.46 14.33
C GLN A 74 -12.43 -15.08 14.77
N TRP A 75 -12.32 -14.76 16.05
CA TRP A 75 -12.78 -13.48 16.59
C TRP A 75 -12.08 -12.29 15.90
N LEU A 76 -10.75 -12.34 15.77
CA LEU A 76 -9.99 -11.24 15.16
C LEU A 76 -10.34 -11.07 13.68
N HIS A 77 -10.52 -12.16 12.93
CA HIS A 77 -10.97 -12.08 11.54
C HIS A 77 -12.34 -11.42 11.41
N GLU A 78 -13.31 -11.80 12.25
CA GLU A 78 -14.64 -11.19 12.25
C GLU A 78 -14.57 -9.71 12.61
N ARG A 79 -13.74 -9.35 13.59
CA ARG A 79 -13.55 -7.96 14.01
C ARG A 79 -12.90 -7.11 12.94
N ILE A 80 -11.82 -7.59 12.32
CA ILE A 80 -11.15 -6.90 11.20
C ILE A 80 -12.16 -6.65 10.09
N LYS A 81 -12.95 -7.65 9.70
CA LYS A 81 -13.96 -7.55 8.63
C LYS A 81 -14.95 -6.39 8.85
N GLN A 82 -15.31 -6.08 10.09
CA GLN A 82 -16.25 -5.01 10.41
C GLN A 82 -15.72 -3.61 10.11
N GLU A 83 -14.40 -3.42 10.05
CA GLU A 83 -13.79 -2.12 9.75
C GLU A 83 -13.57 -1.90 8.24
N GLN A 84 -13.99 -2.84 7.37
CA GLN A 84 -13.66 -2.79 5.94
C GLN A 84 -14.15 -1.52 5.28
N GLY A 85 -13.26 -0.87 4.53
CA GLY A 85 -13.55 0.38 3.84
C GLY A 85 -13.50 1.62 4.72
N ARG A 86 -13.18 1.49 6.02
CA ARG A 86 -12.92 2.62 6.92
C ARG A 86 -11.42 2.82 7.11
N LEU A 87 -11.02 4.04 7.48
CA LEU A 87 -9.62 4.32 7.81
C LEU A 87 -9.12 3.47 9.00
N SER A 88 -10.00 3.15 9.95
CA SER A 88 -9.71 2.28 11.11
C SER A 88 -9.13 0.92 10.70
N TRP A 89 -9.55 0.34 9.57
CA TRP A 89 -8.97 -0.90 9.05
C TRP A 89 -7.44 -0.82 8.91
N TYR A 90 -6.93 0.33 8.49
CA TYR A 90 -5.51 0.54 8.24
C TYR A 90 -4.75 1.09 9.45
N CYS A 91 -5.45 1.57 10.49
CA CYS A 91 -4.89 2.36 11.58
C CYS A 91 -4.32 1.49 12.70
N LEU A 92 -3.00 1.54 12.95
CA LEU A 92 -2.38 0.71 13.98
C LEU A 92 -2.68 1.19 15.41
N ASP A 93 -2.90 2.49 15.60
CA ASP A 93 -3.29 3.05 16.90
C ASP A 93 -4.67 2.53 17.32
N TYR A 94 -5.62 2.53 16.38
CA TYR A 94 -6.95 1.96 16.59
C TYR A 94 -6.88 0.50 17.01
N TRP A 95 -6.09 -0.32 16.29
CA TRP A 95 -5.93 -1.73 16.64
C TRP A 95 -5.14 -1.95 17.93
N THR A 96 -4.25 -1.03 18.29
CA THR A 96 -3.54 -1.08 19.56
C THR A 96 -4.50 -0.89 20.72
N GLU A 97 -5.41 0.08 20.60
CA GLU A 97 -6.43 0.34 21.61
C GLU A 97 -7.47 -0.79 21.68
N GLU A 98 -7.99 -1.25 20.53
CA GLU A 98 -9.00 -2.31 20.46
C GLU A 98 -8.49 -3.65 21.02
N LEU A 99 -7.23 -3.99 20.80
CA LEU A 99 -6.68 -5.30 21.15
C LEU A 99 -5.88 -5.31 22.46
N GLY A 100 -5.54 -4.13 22.99
CA GLY A 100 -4.63 -4.00 24.12
C GLY A 100 -3.22 -4.53 23.83
N LEU A 101 -2.76 -4.44 22.58
CA LEU A 101 -1.47 -4.95 22.11
C LEU A 101 -0.69 -3.86 21.38
N PRO A 102 0.64 -3.78 21.49
CA PRO A 102 1.43 -2.79 20.77
C PRO A 102 1.59 -3.18 19.29
N VAL A 103 0.55 -3.00 18.46
CA VAL A 103 0.46 -3.52 17.09
C VAL A 103 1.60 -3.02 16.19
N ALA A 104 1.97 -1.74 16.31
CA ALA A 104 3.10 -1.17 15.57
C ALA A 104 4.42 -1.88 15.93
N ALA A 105 4.70 -2.06 17.23
CA ALA A 105 5.91 -2.77 17.67
C ALA A 105 5.93 -4.24 17.22
N LEU A 106 4.78 -4.93 17.31
CA LEU A 106 4.63 -6.31 16.86
C LEU A 106 4.93 -6.47 15.36
N LYS A 107 4.60 -5.48 14.52
CA LYS A 107 4.94 -5.50 13.09
C LYS A 107 6.44 -5.51 12.83
N HIS A 108 7.26 -4.91 13.69
CA HIS A 108 8.72 -4.93 13.52
C HIS A 108 9.31 -6.34 13.64
N GLU A 109 8.66 -7.25 14.38
CA GLU A 109 9.15 -8.61 14.60
C GLU A 109 9.06 -9.51 13.36
N VAL A 110 8.25 -9.11 12.37
CA VAL A 110 8.01 -9.85 11.13
C VAL A 110 8.41 -9.05 9.90
N ALA A 111 9.20 -7.98 10.10
CA ALA A 111 9.60 -7.03 9.07
C ALA A 111 10.49 -7.65 7.97
N GLU A 112 11.11 -8.81 8.22
CA GLU A 112 11.87 -9.56 7.21
C GLU A 112 10.99 -10.06 6.05
N LYS A 113 9.67 -10.07 6.24
CA LYS A 113 8.70 -10.44 5.20
C LYS A 113 8.37 -9.30 4.24
N ILE A 114 8.88 -8.10 4.47
CA ILE A 114 8.67 -6.95 3.58
C ILE A 114 9.52 -7.17 2.32
N GLY A 115 8.85 -7.39 1.20
CA GLY A 115 9.47 -7.68 -0.09
C GLY A 115 8.93 -6.79 -1.21
N PHE A 116 9.80 -6.47 -2.17
CA PHE A 116 9.38 -5.90 -3.44
C PHE A 116 8.64 -6.95 -4.27
N ARG A 117 7.62 -6.51 -5.01
CA ARG A 117 7.13 -7.31 -6.15
C ARG A 117 8.20 -7.38 -7.25
N PRO A 118 8.19 -8.42 -8.10
CA PRO A 118 9.12 -8.53 -9.23
C PRO A 118 9.12 -7.25 -10.09
N ASN A 119 10.28 -6.91 -10.64
CA ASN A 119 10.49 -5.78 -11.56
C ASN A 119 10.23 -4.36 -11.02
N VAL A 120 9.68 -4.19 -9.81
CA VAL A 120 9.40 -2.88 -9.20
C VAL A 120 10.65 -1.98 -9.13
N PRO A 121 11.83 -2.45 -8.67
CA PRO A 121 13.00 -1.58 -8.63
C PRO A 121 13.42 -1.05 -10.01
N SER A 122 13.30 -1.89 -11.05
CA SER A 122 13.57 -1.50 -12.43
C SER A 122 12.54 -0.49 -12.95
N PHE A 123 11.26 -0.72 -12.65
CA PHE A 123 10.16 0.19 -12.99
C PHE A 123 10.36 1.58 -12.38
N LEU A 124 10.63 1.66 -11.06
CA LEU A 124 10.82 2.93 -10.36
C LEU A 124 12.06 3.67 -10.86
N LYS A 125 13.15 2.95 -11.16
CA LYS A 125 14.33 3.54 -11.79
C LYS A 125 14.00 4.13 -13.16
N ALA A 126 13.24 3.41 -13.98
CA ALA A 126 12.81 3.88 -15.30
C ALA A 126 11.94 5.14 -15.17
N LEU A 127 10.98 5.14 -14.25
CA LEU A 127 10.11 6.27 -13.96
C LEU A 127 10.91 7.51 -13.55
N LYS A 128 11.85 7.36 -12.62
CA LYS A 128 12.76 8.44 -12.20
C LYS A 128 13.60 9.00 -13.36
N THR A 129 14.10 8.14 -14.26
CA THR A 129 14.88 8.57 -15.44
C THR A 129 14.05 9.26 -16.52
N SER A 130 12.72 9.09 -16.50
CA SER A 130 11.81 9.73 -17.45
C SER A 130 11.35 11.12 -17.04
N HIS A 131 11.84 11.64 -15.91
CA HIS A 131 11.47 12.94 -15.35
C HIS A 131 9.95 13.12 -15.09
N LYS A 132 9.23 12.01 -14.94
CA LYS A 132 7.83 11.98 -14.49
C LYS A 132 7.81 12.20 -12.98
N ARG A 133 6.86 13.00 -12.49
CA ARG A 133 6.60 13.14 -11.06
C ARG A 133 6.03 11.82 -10.54
N SER A 134 6.75 11.18 -9.62
CA SER A 134 6.36 9.90 -9.01
C SER A 134 5.93 10.09 -7.56
N VAL A 135 4.70 9.70 -7.22
CA VAL A 135 4.14 9.87 -5.86
C VAL A 135 3.58 8.55 -5.40
N ILE A 136 4.06 8.04 -4.27
CA ILE A 136 3.38 6.92 -3.59
C ILE A 136 2.20 7.48 -2.82
N VAL A 137 1.03 6.87 -3.01
CA VAL A 137 -0.21 7.22 -2.36
C VAL A 137 -0.78 5.95 -1.72
N THR A 138 -0.77 5.86 -0.39
CA THR A 138 -1.10 4.62 0.34
C THR A 138 -2.09 4.84 1.47
N ASN A 139 -2.89 3.83 1.79
CA ASN A 139 -3.70 3.80 3.00
C ASN A 139 -2.92 3.41 4.26
N ALA A 140 -1.66 2.95 4.12
CA ALA A 140 -0.86 2.47 5.24
C ALA A 140 -0.69 3.53 6.34
N HIS A 141 -0.87 3.10 7.60
CA HIS A 141 -0.56 3.90 8.79
C HIS A 141 0.90 4.39 8.77
N PRO A 142 1.21 5.60 9.28
CA PRO A 142 2.56 6.15 9.30
C PRO A 142 3.63 5.20 9.86
N ASP A 143 3.37 4.49 10.96
CA ASP A 143 4.36 3.54 11.52
C ASP A 143 4.62 2.34 10.61
N SER A 144 3.56 1.75 10.03
CA SER A 144 3.74 0.65 9.07
C SER A 144 4.42 1.13 7.80
N LEU A 145 4.12 2.35 7.37
CA LEU A 145 4.73 2.97 6.20
C LEU A 145 6.22 3.17 6.43
N ASN A 146 6.60 3.82 7.54
CA ASN A 146 7.99 4.08 7.89
C ASN A 146 8.82 2.79 7.94
N LEU A 147 8.30 1.74 8.59
CA LEU A 147 8.94 0.44 8.61
C LEU A 147 9.19 -0.12 7.20
N LYS A 148 8.20 -0.03 6.30
CA LYS A 148 8.35 -0.46 4.90
C LYS A 148 9.38 0.38 4.15
N LEU A 149 9.37 1.69 4.32
CA LEU A 149 10.32 2.61 3.68
C LEU A 149 11.75 2.34 4.14
N GLU A 150 11.97 2.13 5.44
CA GLU A 150 13.29 1.81 6.01
C GLU A 150 13.85 0.48 5.47
N ARG A 151 13.00 -0.54 5.36
CA ARG A 151 13.42 -1.86 4.88
C ARG A 151 13.75 -1.90 3.39
N THR A 152 13.09 -1.06 2.59
CA THR A 152 13.14 -1.15 1.13
C THR A 152 13.90 0.00 0.47
N GLY A 153 14.12 1.10 1.18
CA GLY A 153 14.68 2.33 0.62
C GLY A 153 13.73 3.05 -0.35
N LEU A 154 12.45 2.65 -0.38
CA LEU A 154 11.48 3.07 -1.40
C LEU A 154 11.30 4.60 -1.46
N ALA A 155 11.39 5.29 -0.34
CA ALA A 155 11.30 6.76 -0.28
C ALA A 155 12.35 7.47 -1.16
N SER A 156 13.52 6.86 -1.34
CA SER A 156 14.60 7.42 -2.18
C SER A 156 14.37 7.19 -3.68
N MET A 157 13.45 6.31 -4.03
CA MET A 157 13.19 5.86 -5.40
C MET A 157 12.08 6.66 -6.09
N VAL A 158 11.28 7.41 -5.32
CA VAL A 158 10.18 8.26 -5.79
C VAL A 158 10.38 9.70 -5.32
N ASP A 159 9.57 10.61 -5.86
CA ASP A 159 9.69 12.03 -5.55
C ASP A 159 8.86 12.42 -4.30
N ALA A 160 7.82 11.66 -3.93
CA ALA A 160 7.09 11.83 -2.67
C ALA A 160 6.35 10.56 -2.23
N VAL A 161 5.97 10.54 -0.96
CA VAL A 161 5.15 9.50 -0.32
C VAL A 161 4.09 10.20 0.52
N ILE A 162 2.82 9.81 0.33
CA ILE A 162 1.66 10.40 1.01
C ILE A 162 0.80 9.27 1.57
N SER A 163 0.47 9.37 2.86
CA SER A 163 -0.47 8.47 3.53
C SER A 163 -1.86 9.10 3.61
N SER A 164 -2.90 8.29 3.45
CA SER A 164 -4.29 8.71 3.66
C SER A 164 -4.59 9.14 5.10
N HIS A 165 -3.77 8.73 6.06
CA HIS A 165 -3.85 9.18 7.44
C HIS A 165 -3.62 10.69 7.59
N GLU A 166 -2.88 11.31 6.67
CA GLU A 166 -2.68 12.77 6.66
C GLU A 166 -3.99 13.52 6.38
N PHE A 167 -4.94 12.88 5.70
CA PHE A 167 -6.25 13.46 5.38
C PHE A 167 -7.40 12.87 6.21
N LYS A 168 -7.12 11.88 7.06
CA LYS A 168 -8.10 11.21 7.94
C LYS A 168 -9.27 10.53 7.21
N VAL A 169 -9.13 10.27 5.90
CA VAL A 169 -10.09 9.55 5.06
C VAL A 169 -9.34 8.56 4.16
N PRO A 170 -9.85 7.34 3.93
CA PRO A 170 -9.16 6.35 3.12
C PRO A 170 -9.28 6.66 1.62
N LYS A 171 -8.39 6.10 0.80
CA LYS A 171 -8.33 6.28 -0.66
C LYS A 171 -9.61 5.89 -1.41
N GLU A 172 -10.42 5.02 -0.82
CA GLU A 172 -11.70 4.59 -1.37
C GLU A 172 -12.77 5.69 -1.28
N ASP A 173 -12.57 6.68 -0.40
CA ASP A 173 -13.44 7.84 -0.28
C ASP A 173 -13.02 8.94 -1.27
N GLN A 174 -13.98 9.51 -1.99
CA GLN A 174 -13.74 10.60 -2.95
C GLN A 174 -13.15 11.85 -2.27
N ALA A 175 -13.46 12.10 -0.99
CA ALA A 175 -12.91 13.21 -0.22
C ALA A 175 -11.37 13.14 -0.13
N PHE A 176 -10.80 11.93 -0.08
CA PHE A 176 -9.34 11.76 -0.11
C PHE A 176 -8.73 12.33 -1.39
N TRP A 177 -9.33 12.04 -2.55
CA TRP A 177 -8.78 12.46 -3.84
C TRP A 177 -8.89 13.97 -4.06
N HIS A 178 -9.96 14.60 -3.56
CA HIS A 178 -10.07 16.05 -3.57
C HIS A 178 -8.97 16.70 -2.72
N ALA A 179 -8.78 16.23 -1.48
CA ALA A 179 -7.73 16.74 -0.59
C ALA A 179 -6.31 16.48 -1.15
N LEU A 180 -6.09 15.32 -1.76
CA LEU A 180 -4.83 15.01 -2.43
C LEU A 180 -4.56 15.97 -3.60
N GLN A 181 -5.56 16.23 -4.45
CA GLN A 181 -5.41 17.13 -5.59
C GLN A 181 -5.14 18.58 -5.17
N GLU A 182 -5.68 19.03 -4.04
CA GLU A 182 -5.37 20.34 -3.46
C GLU A 182 -3.92 20.43 -2.97
N ARG A 183 -3.40 19.36 -2.35
CA ARG A 183 -2.02 19.31 -1.81
C ARG A 183 -0.96 19.06 -2.87
N GLU A 184 -1.22 18.11 -3.77
CA GLU A 184 -0.34 17.65 -4.83
C GLU A 184 -1.09 17.81 -6.16
N PRO A 185 -1.08 19.01 -6.77
CA PRO A 185 -1.84 19.27 -7.98
C PRO A 185 -1.38 18.38 -9.14
N PHE A 186 -2.32 17.65 -9.73
CA PHE A 186 -2.11 16.90 -10.97
C PHE A 186 -3.27 17.13 -11.94
N SER A 187 -2.95 17.12 -13.23
CA SER A 187 -3.93 17.28 -14.30
C SER A 187 -4.76 16.00 -14.45
N LEU A 188 -6.07 16.12 -14.22
CA LEU A 188 -7.01 15.11 -14.71
C LEU A 188 -7.10 15.28 -16.23
N ARG A 189 -6.85 14.22 -16.99
CA ARG A 189 -7.08 14.26 -18.43
C ARG A 189 -8.57 14.47 -18.64
N GLU A 190 -8.97 15.61 -19.21
CA GLU A 190 -10.37 15.79 -19.58
C GLU A 190 -10.74 14.71 -20.61
N PRO A 191 -11.89 14.04 -20.47
CA PRO A 191 -12.34 13.09 -21.47
C PRO A 191 -12.49 13.83 -22.80
N CYS A 192 -11.82 13.31 -23.85
CA CYS A 192 -12.05 13.72 -25.24
C CYS A 192 -13.49 13.44 -25.67
#